data_AF-A0A917MK04-F1
#
_entry.id   AF-A0A917MK04-F1
#
_cell.length_a   1.000
_cell.length_b   1.000
_cell.length_c   1.000
_cell.angle_alpha   90.00
_cell.angle_beta   90.00
_cell.angle_gamma   90.00
#
_symmetry.space_group_name_H-M   'P 1'
#
loop_
_entity.id
_entity.type
_entity.pdbx_description
1 polymer ?
#
loop_
_entity_poly.entity_id
_entity_poly.type
_entity_poly.pdbx_seq_one_letter_code
_entity_poly.pdbx_strand_id
1 'polypeptide(L)'
;MIPRGCSGYEAHNGASKTPVRHLEGYEPFQAWIESRGFDVARIAESVSSFGDFIRAQNAEVRESIPETGAAVFLGNILVHSRADAEWLIFEGEFPSVGPIPHCYEPLHLLRFIAESGEPEYDAAAQSTRTWAAASA
;
A
#
# COMPACT_ATOMS: atom_id res chain seq x y z
N MET A 1 -2.32 -14.81 7.73
CA MET A 1 -1.67 -14.94 6.39
C MET A 1 -1.45 -13.53 5.88
N ILE A 2 -0.21 -13.17 5.48
CA ILE A 2 0.08 -11.82 4.95
C ILE A 2 -0.40 -11.80 3.48
N PRO A 3 -1.26 -10.85 3.09
CA PRO A 3 -1.87 -10.85 1.75
C PRO A 3 -0.78 -10.68 0.68
N ARG A 4 -0.57 -11.73 -0.11
CA ARG A 4 0.32 -11.77 -1.28
C ARG A 4 -0.44 -12.49 -2.39
N GLY A 5 -0.66 -11.82 -3.52
CA GLY A 5 -0.94 -12.45 -4.81
C GLY A 5 0.41 -12.73 -5.49
N CYS A 6 0.60 -13.56 -6.52
CA CYS A 6 -0.17 -13.75 -7.72
C CYS A 6 0.13 -15.17 -8.25
N SER A 7 -0.88 -16.02 -8.41
CA SER A 7 -0.79 -17.26 -9.22
C SER A 7 -2.17 -17.59 -9.79
N GLY A 8 -2.49 -17.05 -10.97
CA GLY A 8 -3.72 -17.38 -11.69
C GLY A 8 -4.26 -16.34 -12.68
N TYR A 9 -3.79 -15.08 -12.63
CA TYR A 9 -4.39 -13.98 -13.39
C TYR A 9 -3.50 -13.56 -14.56
N GLU A 10 -4.07 -13.53 -15.78
CA GLU A 10 -3.41 -12.95 -16.96
C GLU A 10 -3.34 -11.43 -16.79
N ALA A 11 -2.13 -10.90 -16.62
CA ALA A 11 -1.92 -9.46 -16.57
C ALA A 11 -2.31 -8.83 -17.92
N HIS A 12 -3.21 -7.85 -17.92
CA HIS A 12 -3.50 -7.11 -19.14
C HIS A 12 -2.25 -6.29 -19.52
N ASN A 13 -1.74 -6.50 -20.73
CA ASN A 13 -0.53 -5.86 -21.24
C ASN A 13 -0.77 -4.36 -21.47
N GLY A 14 -0.67 -3.58 -20.40
CA GLY A 14 -0.82 -2.13 -20.38
C GLY A 14 0.00 -1.49 -19.26
N ALA A 15 1.05 -2.16 -18.77
CA ALA A 15 1.94 -1.66 -17.73
C ALA A 15 2.68 -0.41 -18.22
N SER A 16 2.22 0.76 -17.80
CA SER A 16 2.92 2.03 -17.99
C SER A 16 3.80 2.30 -16.78
N LYS A 17 5.08 2.63 -17.02
CA LYS A 17 6.08 3.07 -16.01
C LYS A 17 5.79 4.45 -15.40
N THR A 18 4.52 4.80 -15.22
CA THR A 18 4.14 6.09 -14.69
C THR A 18 3.86 5.94 -13.20
N PRO A 19 4.52 6.71 -12.30
CA PRO A 19 4.11 6.75 -10.91
C PRO A 19 2.63 7.10 -10.86
N VAL A 20 1.82 6.20 -10.33
CA VAL A 20 0.36 6.36 -10.31
C VAL A 20 0.02 7.42 -9.27
N ARG A 21 -0.01 8.68 -9.70
CA ARG A 21 -0.54 9.83 -8.95
C ARG A 21 -2.05 10.02 -9.16
N HIS A 22 -2.68 9.18 -9.99
CA HIS A 22 -3.95 9.52 -10.65
C HIS A 22 -5.11 8.56 -10.35
N LEU A 23 -4.96 7.64 -9.41
CA LEU A 23 -6.10 6.83 -8.96
C LEU A 23 -6.98 7.66 -8.02
N GLU A 24 -8.29 7.47 -8.18
CA GLU A 24 -9.31 8.16 -7.42
C GLU A 24 -9.07 8.03 -5.91
N GLY A 25 -9.16 9.16 -5.19
CA GLY A 25 -8.98 9.20 -3.74
C GLY A 25 -7.57 9.53 -3.25
N TYR A 26 -6.54 9.51 -4.10
CA TYR A 26 -5.16 9.82 -3.68
C TYR A 26 -4.99 11.26 -3.16
N GLU A 27 -5.38 12.27 -3.94
CA GLU A 27 -5.33 13.68 -3.52
C GLU A 27 -6.22 13.97 -2.29
N PRO A 28 -7.49 13.49 -2.24
CA PRO A 28 -8.30 13.57 -1.02
C PRO A 28 -7.63 12.96 0.21
N PHE A 29 -6.92 11.84 0.07
CA PHE A 29 -6.23 11.21 1.20
C PHE A 29 -5.01 12.03 1.65
N GLN A 30 -4.24 12.60 0.74
CA GLN A 30 -3.14 13.51 1.11
C GLN A 30 -3.65 14.73 1.85
N ALA A 31 -4.69 15.39 1.34
CA ALA A 31 -5.33 16.52 2.01
C ALA A 31 -5.89 16.12 3.39
N TRP A 32 -6.41 14.90 3.53
CA TRP A 32 -6.88 14.35 4.80
C TRP A 32 -5.75 14.18 5.82
N ILE A 33 -4.55 13.75 5.40
CA ILE A 33 -3.34 13.68 6.25
C ILE A 33 -2.92 15.10 6.67
N GLU A 34 -2.77 16.01 5.70
CA GLU A 34 -2.26 17.37 5.93
C GLU A 34 -3.19 18.20 6.83
N SER A 35 -4.51 18.09 6.64
CA SER A 35 -5.50 18.76 7.48
C SER A 35 -5.44 18.35 8.96
N ARG A 36 -4.79 17.22 9.28
CA ARG A 36 -4.56 16.74 10.64
C ARG A 36 -3.16 17.09 11.18
N GLY A 37 -2.38 17.84 10.41
CA GLY A 37 -1.05 18.34 10.81
C GLY A 37 0.06 17.31 10.70
N PHE A 38 -0.15 16.22 9.96
CA PHE A 38 0.88 15.21 9.74
C PHE A 38 1.71 15.51 8.49
N ASP A 39 2.99 15.15 8.54
CA ASP A 39 3.91 15.26 7.41
C ASP A 39 3.76 14.05 6.47
N VAL A 40 3.19 14.30 5.30
CA VAL A 40 2.98 13.29 4.25
C VAL A 40 4.31 12.65 3.83
N ALA A 41 5.40 13.42 3.74
CA ALA A 41 6.69 12.90 3.31
C ALA A 41 7.25 11.89 4.31
N ARG A 42 7.15 12.20 5.61
CA ARG A 42 7.55 11.30 6.69
C ARG A 42 6.74 10.01 6.70
N ILE A 43 5.43 10.10 6.47
CA ILE A 43 4.55 8.92 6.40
C ILE A 43 4.89 8.06 5.17
N ALA A 44 5.29 8.68 4.05
CA ALA A 44 5.65 8.00 2.81
C ALA A 44 7.03 7.29 2.84
N GLU A 45 7.84 7.48 3.90
CA GLU A 45 9.21 6.92 3.97
C GLU A 45 9.26 5.40 3.86
N SER A 46 8.29 4.69 4.45
CA SER A 46 8.25 3.24 4.47
C SER A 46 6.87 2.70 4.78
N VAL A 47 6.64 1.42 4.46
CA VAL A 47 5.42 0.71 4.84
C VAL A 47 5.24 0.69 6.37
N SER A 48 6.34 0.61 7.13
CA SER A 48 6.30 0.68 8.59
C SER A 48 5.83 2.07 9.05
N SER A 49 6.45 3.15 8.55
CA SER A 49 6.06 4.53 8.88
C SER A 49 4.57 4.79 8.62
N PHE A 50 4.05 4.31 7.48
CA PHE A 50 2.63 4.38 7.16
C PHE A 50 1.76 3.49 8.06
N GLY A 51 2.20 2.27 8.34
CA GLY A 51 1.46 1.35 9.20
C GLY A 51 1.35 1.85 10.64
N ASP A 52 2.43 2.37 11.20
CA ASP A 52 2.46 3.01 12.51
C ASP A 52 1.47 4.18 12.57
N PHE A 53 1.45 5.00 11.50
CA PHE A 53 0.52 6.11 11.37
C PHE A 53 -0.95 5.67 11.40
N ILE A 54 -1.31 4.64 10.61
CA ILE A 54 -2.68 4.10 10.55
C ILE A 54 -3.09 3.52 11.90
N ARG A 55 -2.21 2.76 12.55
CA ARG A 55 -2.48 2.10 13.83
C ARG A 55 -2.57 3.08 15.00
N ALA A 56 -1.85 4.20 14.94
CA ALA A 56 -1.92 5.27 15.94
C ALA A 56 -3.25 6.03 15.93
N GLN A 57 -4.04 5.95 14.85
CA GLN A 57 -5.36 6.58 14.81
C GLN A 57 -6.34 5.82 15.73
N ASN A 58 -7.19 6.56 16.43
CA ASN A 58 -8.31 5.96 17.17
C ASN A 58 -9.39 5.43 16.20
N ALA A 59 -10.32 4.61 16.70
CA ALA A 59 -11.33 3.95 15.87
C ALA A 59 -12.18 4.93 15.04
N GLU A 60 -12.64 6.03 15.65
CA GLU A 60 -13.45 7.07 14.98
C GLU A 60 -12.68 7.72 13.82
N VAL A 61 -11.40 8.01 14.02
CA VAL A 61 -10.55 8.58 12.97
C VAL A 61 -10.30 7.56 11.86
N ARG A 62 -10.12 6.27 12.19
CA ARG A 62 -9.94 5.21 11.18
C ARG A 62 -11.15 5.06 10.26
N GLU A 63 -12.36 5.16 10.80
CA GLU A 63 -13.60 5.12 9.99
C GLU A 63 -13.70 6.32 9.02
N SER A 64 -13.05 7.44 9.35
CA SER A 64 -13.00 8.63 8.49
C SER A 64 -11.91 8.59 7.42
N ILE A 65 -11.06 7.55 7.39
CA ILE A 65 -9.97 7.43 6.41
C ILE A 65 -10.56 7.15 5.02
N PRO A 66 -10.20 7.94 3.98
CA PRO A 66 -10.47 7.59 2.59
C PRO A 66 -9.74 6.29 2.19
N GLU A 67 -10.37 5.14 2.38
CA GLU A 67 -9.75 3.81 2.27
C GLU A 67 -9.05 3.59 0.92
N THR A 68 -9.73 3.89 -0.20
CA THR A 68 -9.17 3.80 -1.55
C THR A 68 -7.90 4.64 -1.69
N GLY A 69 -7.93 5.88 -1.21
CA GLY A 69 -6.77 6.78 -1.26
C GLY A 69 -5.61 6.32 -0.39
N ALA A 70 -5.90 5.79 0.80
CA ALA A 70 -4.91 5.19 1.69
C ALA A 70 -4.26 3.95 1.05
N ALA A 71 -5.03 3.11 0.35
CA ALA A 71 -4.51 1.95 -0.37
C ALA A 71 -3.61 2.36 -1.56
N VAL A 72 -4.00 3.39 -2.32
CA VAL A 72 -3.14 3.97 -3.39
C VAL A 72 -1.86 4.53 -2.79
N PHE A 73 -1.94 5.23 -1.67
CA PHE A 73 -0.77 5.76 -0.98
C PHE A 73 0.20 4.65 -0.55
N LEU A 74 -0.31 3.60 0.09
CA LEU A 74 0.47 2.43 0.46
C LEU A 74 1.12 1.74 -0.76
N GLY A 75 0.37 1.59 -1.85
CA GLY A 75 0.90 1.02 -3.09
C GLY A 75 2.01 1.87 -3.69
N ASN A 76 1.90 3.20 -3.62
CA ASN A 76 2.97 4.09 -4.05
C ASN A 76 4.23 3.97 -3.20
N ILE A 77 4.11 3.78 -1.88
CA ILE A 77 5.27 3.47 -1.02
C ILE A 77 5.94 2.17 -1.48
N LEU A 78 5.15 1.13 -1.77
CA LEU A 78 5.66 -0.15 -2.25
C LEU A 78 6.41 -0.02 -3.58
N VAL A 79 5.83 0.68 -4.57
CA VAL A 79 6.49 0.96 -5.86
C VAL A 79 7.80 1.72 -5.67
N HIS A 80 7.84 2.73 -4.80
CA HIS A 80 9.07 3.49 -4.56
C HIS A 80 10.12 2.70 -3.77
N SER A 81 9.69 1.71 -2.98
CA SER A 81 10.59 0.90 -2.14
C SER A 81 11.38 -0.15 -2.90
N ARG A 82 11.01 -0.46 -4.15
CA ARG A 82 11.56 -1.58 -4.92
C ARG A 82 11.62 -1.26 -6.42
N ALA A 83 12.79 -1.38 -7.03
CA ALA A 83 13.05 -0.85 -8.38
C ALA A 83 12.30 -1.56 -9.53
N ASP A 84 12.00 -2.86 -9.38
CA ASP A 84 11.26 -3.69 -10.33
C ASP A 84 9.75 -3.80 -9.98
N ALA A 85 9.27 -3.04 -8.99
CA ALA A 85 7.86 -3.03 -8.63
C ALA A 85 7.07 -2.06 -9.53
N GLU A 86 5.96 -2.57 -10.08
CA GLU A 86 5.02 -1.78 -10.88
C GLU A 86 3.59 -2.00 -10.38
N TRP A 87 2.69 -1.08 -10.74
CA TRP A 87 1.26 -1.28 -10.56
C TRP A 87 0.72 -2.25 -11.61
N LEU A 88 -0.05 -3.25 -11.17
CA LEU A 88 -0.68 -4.26 -12.00
C LEU A 88 -2.19 -4.10 -11.91
N ILE A 89 -2.86 -3.92 -13.04
CA ILE A 89 -4.31 -3.77 -13.12
C ILE A 89 -4.92 -5.08 -13.59
N PHE A 90 -5.87 -5.60 -12.82
CA PHE A 90 -6.70 -6.76 -13.16
C PHE A 90 -8.15 -6.31 -13.31
N GLU A 91 -8.88 -6.90 -14.26
CA GLU A 91 -10.24 -6.49 -14.58
C GLU A 91 -11.18 -6.69 -13.38
N GLY A 92 -11.83 -5.61 -12.93
CA GLY A 92 -12.80 -5.65 -11.83
C GLY A 92 -12.21 -5.67 -10.42
N GLU A 93 -10.88 -5.62 -10.26
CA GLU A 93 -10.21 -5.68 -8.95
C GLU A 93 -9.39 -4.42 -8.65
N PHE A 94 -9.13 -4.18 -7.36
CA PHE A 94 -8.22 -3.11 -6.96
C PHE A 94 -6.79 -3.44 -7.43
N PRO A 95 -6.04 -2.49 -8.02
CA PRO A 95 -4.72 -2.77 -8.57
C PRO A 95 -3.73 -3.36 -7.55
N SER A 96 -2.90 -4.30 -7.99
CA SER A 96 -1.80 -4.86 -7.20
C SER A 96 -0.48 -4.12 -7.43
N VAL A 97 0.50 -4.32 -6.56
CA VAL A 97 1.85 -3.73 -6.65
C VAL A 97 2.93 -4.77 -6.50
N GLY A 98 3.85 -4.83 -7.46
CA GLY A 98 5.08 -5.62 -7.36
C GLY A 98 5.42 -6.41 -8.62
N PRO A 99 6.61 -7.03 -8.67
CA PRO A 99 6.96 -7.91 -9.76
C PRO A 99 6.12 -9.18 -9.72
N ILE A 100 5.68 -9.68 -10.88
CA ILE A 100 5.05 -11.00 -10.97
C ILE A 100 6.13 -12.07 -10.66
N PRO A 101 5.82 -13.12 -9.86
CA PRO A 101 4.54 -13.47 -9.24
C PRO A 101 4.36 -12.95 -7.80
N HIS A 102 5.21 -12.05 -7.32
CA HIS A 102 5.28 -11.58 -5.94
C HIS A 102 4.70 -10.17 -5.79
N CYS A 103 3.37 -10.09 -5.89
CA CYS A 103 2.60 -8.86 -5.85
C CYS A 103 1.87 -8.69 -4.50
N TYR A 104 1.71 -7.45 -4.03
CA TYR A 104 0.86 -7.10 -2.90
C TYR A 104 -0.44 -6.48 -3.40
N GLU A 105 -1.54 -6.80 -2.74
CA GLU A 105 -2.84 -6.14 -2.94
C GLU A 105 -2.94 -5.01 -1.90
N PRO A 106 -2.71 -3.73 -2.26
CA PRO A 106 -2.54 -2.66 -1.27
C PRO A 106 -3.78 -2.44 -0.41
N LEU A 107 -4.99 -2.64 -0.97
CA LEU A 107 -6.22 -2.54 -0.20
C LEU A 107 -6.32 -3.62 0.89
N HIS A 108 -6.01 -4.88 0.54
CA HIS A 108 -5.99 -5.97 1.53
C HIS A 108 -4.85 -5.81 2.54
N LEU A 109 -3.68 -5.34 2.10
CA LEU A 109 -2.57 -5.05 2.99
C LEU A 109 -2.91 -3.91 3.97
N LEU A 110 -3.59 -2.85 3.52
CA LEU A 110 -4.07 -1.77 4.37
C LEU A 110 -5.02 -2.29 5.45
N ARG A 111 -6.06 -3.04 5.07
CA ARG A 111 -7.01 -3.66 6.01
C ARG A 111 -6.29 -4.55 7.01
N PHE A 112 -5.38 -5.39 6.53
CA PHE A 112 -4.55 -6.23 7.38
C PHE A 112 -3.75 -5.40 8.40
N ILE A 113 -3.08 -4.32 7.98
CA ILE A 113 -2.31 -3.44 8.88
C ILE A 113 -3.22 -2.78 9.93
N ALA A 114 -4.42 -2.35 9.53
CA ALA A 114 -5.36 -1.66 10.41
C ALA A 114 -5.99 -2.57 11.47
N GLU A 115 -6.20 -3.86 11.14
CA GLU A 115 -6.97 -4.81 11.95
C GLU A 115 -6.09 -5.83 12.70
N SER A 116 -4.84 -6.02 12.28
CA SER A 116 -3.93 -7.01 12.87
C SER A 116 -3.54 -6.71 14.32
N GLY A 117 -3.26 -7.76 15.10
CA GLY A 117 -2.53 -7.63 16.36
C GLY A 117 -1.07 -7.20 16.13
N GLU A 118 -0.38 -6.77 17.19
CA GLU A 118 1.03 -6.38 17.12
C GLU A 118 1.93 -7.48 16.49
N PRO A 119 1.83 -8.77 16.86
CA PRO A 119 2.68 -9.81 16.28
C PRO A 119 2.46 -9.99 14.76
N GLU A 120 1.21 -9.93 14.32
CA GLU A 120 0.85 -10.04 12.90
C GLU A 120 1.30 -8.82 12.11
N TYR A 121 1.18 -7.63 12.69
CA TYR A 121 1.69 -6.38 12.11
C TYR A 121 3.22 -6.42 11.95
N ASP A 122 3.95 -6.80 12.99
CA ASP A 122 5.41 -6.93 12.96
C ASP A 122 5.87 -7.91 11.87
N ALA A 123 5.17 -9.04 11.74
CA ALA A 123 5.44 -10.02 10.70
C ALA A 123 5.19 -9.44 9.29
N ALA A 124 4.12 -8.67 9.10
CA ALA A 124 3.84 -7.98 7.83
C ALA A 124 4.88 -6.90 7.52
N ALA A 125 5.25 -6.07 8.50
CA ALA A 125 6.27 -5.04 8.36
C ALA A 125 7.66 -5.63 8.04
N GLN A 126 8.00 -6.78 8.64
CA GLN A 126 9.22 -7.50 8.29
C GLN A 126 9.14 -8.08 6.87
N SER A 127 7.99 -8.65 6.51
CA SER A 127 7.75 -9.25 5.19
C SER A 127 7.85 -8.23 4.05
N THR A 128 7.29 -7.03 4.21
CA THR A 128 7.38 -5.95 3.22
C THR A 128 8.79 -5.38 3.14
N ARG A 129 9.51 -5.24 4.26
CA ARG A 129 10.93 -4.86 4.26
C ARG A 129 11.81 -5.87 3.53
N THR A 130 11.64 -7.17 3.81
CA THR A 130 12.38 -8.23 3.10
C THR A 130 12.04 -8.22 1.61
N TRP A 131 10.77 -8.01 1.25
CA TRP A 131 10.37 -7.90 -0.15
C TRP A 131 10.98 -6.68 -0.85
N ALA A 132 11.04 -5.51 -0.20
CA ALA A 132 11.66 -4.30 -0.76
C ALA A 132 13.17 -4.49 -0.96
N ALA A 133 13.85 -5.18 -0.02
CA ALA A 133 15.28 -5.45 -0.10
C ALA A 133 15.66 -6.51 -1.15
N ALA A 134 14.72 -7.36 -1.58
CA ALA A 134 14.97 -8.48 -2.50
C ALA A 134 15.09 -8.06 -3.98
N SER A 135 15.65 -6.87 -4.24
CA SER A 135 15.86 -6.36 -5.61
C SER A 135 16.84 -7.27 -6.37
N ALA A 136 16.41 -7.77 -7.53
CA ALA A 136 17.21 -8.61 -8.44
C ALA A 136 18.22 -7.78 -9.24
#